data_AF-A0A6I0E4K3-F1
#
_entry.id   AF-A0A6I0E4K3-F1
#
_cell.length_a   1.000
_cell.length_b   1.000
_cell.length_c   1.000
_cell.angle_alpha   90.00
_cell.angle_beta   90.00
_cell.angle_gamma   90.00
#
_symmetry.space_group_name_H-M   'P 1'
#
loop_
_entity.id
_entity.type
_entity.pdbx_description
1 polymer ?
#
loop_
_entity_poly.entity_id
_entity_poly.type
_entity_poly.pdbx_seq_one_letter_code
_entity_poly.pdbx_strand_id
1 'polypeptide(L)'
;MKKPNLSSNLKRFMLEMLPVILGVLIAFMINNWNENYKSEKKFNLAKAHIIQEIKSNKGECEKILKVQEKRNEFYRIYRDSLNKFQSKKLSFAQLPFEGINVPSISRTAWDAANTSGVTSDFSFEELQMLTAIYEMQEILDDVKKQIISNVYSNSMYSPESLKATFNSLNRLNTDYLDFIKGISNAYNTYLNKFSEK
;
A
#
# COMPACT_ATOMS: atom_id res chain seq x y z
N MET A 1 63.57 -2.94 -54.66
CA MET A 1 62.48 -3.44 -53.79
C MET A 1 61.72 -2.24 -53.22
N LYS A 2 60.45 -2.02 -53.61
CA LYS A 2 59.63 -0.92 -53.05
C LYS A 2 59.21 -1.29 -51.63
N LYS A 3 59.55 -0.45 -50.64
CA LYS A 3 59.13 -0.64 -49.25
C LYS A 3 57.59 -0.66 -49.17
N PRO A 4 56.97 -1.63 -48.51
CA PRO A 4 55.52 -1.64 -48.35
C PRO A 4 55.10 -0.39 -47.58
N ASN A 5 54.17 0.38 -48.15
CA ASN A 5 53.60 1.56 -47.50
C ASN A 5 52.57 1.10 -46.45
N LEU A 6 53.07 0.73 -45.27
CA LEU A 6 52.28 0.20 -44.15
C LEU A 6 51.08 1.11 -43.78
N SER A 7 51.24 2.42 -43.96
CA SER A 7 50.22 3.43 -43.67
C SER A 7 49.00 3.38 -44.61
N SER A 8 49.18 3.02 -45.89
CA SER A 8 48.05 2.95 -46.84
C SER A 8 47.22 1.69 -46.63
N ASN A 9 47.87 0.58 -46.28
CA ASN A 9 47.18 -0.68 -45.99
C ASN A 9 46.41 -0.60 -44.67
N LEU A 10 46.97 0.05 -43.64
CA LEU A 10 46.27 0.29 -42.39
C LEU A 10 45.06 1.22 -42.56
N LYS A 11 45.20 2.30 -43.35
CA LYS A 11 44.07 3.20 -43.67
C LYS A 11 42.95 2.46 -44.40
N ARG A 12 43.30 1.61 -45.37
CA ARG A 12 42.33 0.81 -46.12
C ARG A 12 41.61 -0.19 -45.21
N PHE A 13 42.34 -0.91 -44.38
CA PHE A 13 41.77 -1.82 -43.38
C PHE A 13 40.83 -1.09 -42.41
N MET A 14 41.22 0.10 -41.91
CA MET A 14 40.36 0.91 -41.03
C MET A 14 39.09 1.36 -41.75
N LEU A 15 39.17 1.80 -43.01
CA LEU A 15 38.00 2.18 -43.80
C LEU A 15 37.06 1.01 -44.12
N GLU A 16 37.57 -0.22 -44.18
CA GLU A 16 36.75 -1.43 -44.37
C GLU A 16 36.13 -1.92 -43.04
N MET A 17 36.83 -1.76 -41.91
CA MET A 17 36.33 -2.13 -40.57
C MET A 17 35.33 -1.12 -40.00
N LEU A 18 35.49 0.17 -40.29
CA LEU A 18 34.68 1.24 -39.70
C LEU A 18 33.17 1.07 -39.96
N PRO A 19 32.72 0.73 -41.20
CA PRO A 19 31.30 0.49 -41.47
C PRO A 19 30.75 -0.73 -40.72
N VAL A 20 31.55 -1.78 -40.53
CA VAL A 20 31.15 -2.98 -39.78
C VAL A 20 30.95 -2.62 -38.30
N ILE A 21 31.92 -1.91 -37.71
CA ILE A 21 31.81 -1.42 -36.33
C ILE A 21 30.61 -0.49 -36.17
N LEU A 22 30.41 0.45 -37.12
CA LEU A 22 29.25 1.35 -37.11
C LEU A 22 27.93 0.57 -37.16
N GLY A 23 27.83 -0.43 -38.04
CA GLY A 23 26.64 -1.26 -38.17
C GLY A 23 26.30 -2.00 -36.88
N VAL A 24 27.30 -2.58 -36.23
CA VAL A 24 27.15 -3.25 -34.93
C VAL A 24 26.73 -2.25 -33.85
N LEU A 25 27.38 -1.09 -33.77
CA LEU A 25 27.04 -0.05 -32.78
C LEU A 25 25.61 0.48 -32.95
N ILE A 26 25.18 0.74 -34.19
CA ILE A 26 23.81 1.17 -34.49
C ILE A 26 22.80 0.09 -34.10
N ALA A 27 23.08 -1.17 -34.42
CA ALA A 27 22.22 -2.28 -34.03
C ALA A 27 22.07 -2.40 -32.51
N PHE A 28 23.17 -2.31 -31.76
CA PHE A 28 23.14 -2.28 -30.29
C PHE A 28 22.39 -1.06 -29.76
N MET A 29 22.58 0.12 -30.35
CA MET A 29 21.90 1.34 -29.93
C MET A 29 20.38 1.23 -30.12
N ILE A 30 19.93 0.71 -31.26
CA ILE A 30 18.50 0.47 -31.53
C ILE A 30 17.94 -0.55 -30.54
N ASN A 31 18.66 -1.63 -30.26
CA ASN A 31 18.22 -2.65 -29.31
C ASN A 31 18.06 -2.08 -27.89
N ASN A 32 19.09 -1.36 -27.41
CA ASN A 32 19.06 -0.72 -26.09
C ASN A 32 17.94 0.32 -25.99
N TRP A 33 17.69 1.09 -27.05
CA TRP A 33 16.59 2.06 -27.05
C TRP A 33 15.22 1.39 -26.93
N ASN A 34 15.01 0.30 -27.66
CA ASN A 34 13.77 -0.48 -27.59
C ASN A 34 13.58 -1.15 -26.21
N GLU A 35 14.65 -1.68 -25.62
CA GLU A 35 14.62 -2.26 -24.27
C GLU A 35 14.30 -1.21 -23.21
N ASN A 36 14.95 -0.05 -23.26
CA ASN A 36 14.68 1.07 -22.36
C ASN A 36 13.23 1.55 -22.47
N TYR A 37 12.71 1.71 -23.70
CA TYR A 37 11.32 2.10 -23.93
C TYR A 37 10.32 1.10 -23.32
N LYS A 38 10.58 -0.21 -23.47
CA LYS A 38 9.74 -1.26 -22.88
C LYS A 38 9.80 -1.24 -21.35
N SER A 39 10.99 -1.02 -20.77
CA SER A 39 11.17 -0.91 -19.32
C SER A 39 10.40 0.28 -18.76
N GLU A 40 10.59 1.45 -19.35
CA GLU A 40 9.91 2.69 -18.96
C GLU A 40 8.39 2.56 -19.05
N LYS A 41 7.87 1.93 -20.11
CA LYS A 41 6.43 1.67 -20.25
C LYS A 41 5.89 0.78 -19.14
N LYS A 42 6.60 -0.29 -18.77
CA LYS A 42 6.21 -1.19 -17.66
C LYS A 42 6.22 -0.45 -16.33
N PHE A 43 7.27 0.33 -16.08
CA PHE A 43 7.39 1.17 -14.89
C PHE A 43 6.22 2.14 -14.75
N ASN A 44 5.93 2.93 -15.81
CA ASN A 44 4.85 3.91 -15.79
C ASN A 44 3.48 3.25 -15.57
N LEU A 45 3.25 2.07 -16.17
CA LEU A 45 2.01 1.31 -15.96
C LEU A 45 1.88 0.80 -14.52
N ALA A 46 2.94 0.20 -13.97
CA ALA A 46 2.96 -0.27 -12.58
C ALA A 46 2.73 0.89 -11.60
N LYS A 47 3.42 2.01 -11.80
CA LYS A 47 3.25 3.23 -11.01
C LYS A 47 1.82 3.76 -11.06
N ALA A 48 1.20 3.82 -12.26
CA ALA A 48 -0.18 4.25 -12.40
C ALA A 48 -1.16 3.35 -11.63
N HIS A 49 -0.96 2.03 -11.67
CA HIS A 49 -1.78 1.08 -10.91
C HIS A 49 -1.56 1.19 -9.40
N ILE A 50 -0.33 1.40 -8.93
CA ILE A 50 -0.04 1.65 -7.50
C ILE A 50 -0.73 2.93 -7.03
N ILE A 51 -0.64 4.01 -7.80
CA ILE A 51 -1.33 5.27 -7.48
C ILE A 51 -2.85 5.06 -7.40
N GLN A 52 -3.43 4.30 -8.33
CA GLN A 52 -4.85 3.98 -8.33
C GLN A 52 -5.25 3.13 -7.12
N GLU A 53 -4.44 2.12 -6.78
CA GLU A 53 -4.63 1.27 -5.60
C GLU A 53 -4.58 2.11 -4.32
N ILE A 54 -3.60 2.99 -4.16
CA ILE A 54 -3.47 3.89 -3.01
C ILE A 54 -4.68 4.82 -2.91
N LYS A 55 -5.17 5.39 -4.02
CA LYS A 55 -6.39 6.21 -4.04
C LYS A 55 -7.62 5.41 -3.58
N SER A 56 -7.77 4.19 -4.07
CA SER A 56 -8.88 3.30 -3.70
C SER A 56 -8.82 2.92 -2.21
N ASN A 57 -7.66 2.48 -1.73
CA ASN A 57 -7.45 2.10 -0.34
C ASN A 57 -7.70 3.26 0.61
N LYS A 58 -7.23 4.47 0.27
CA LYS A 58 -7.52 5.69 1.02
C LYS A 58 -9.02 5.94 1.12
N GLY A 59 -9.76 5.81 0.00
CA GLY A 59 -11.21 5.96 0.00
C GLY A 59 -11.92 4.98 0.94
N GLU A 60 -11.46 3.73 1.01
CA GLU A 60 -11.97 2.74 1.95
C GLU A 60 -11.66 3.10 3.40
N CYS A 61 -10.44 3.57 3.71
CA CYS A 61 -10.10 4.08 5.04
C CYS A 61 -11.01 5.24 5.45
N GLU A 62 -11.20 6.25 4.58
CA GLU A 62 -12.05 7.41 4.85
C GLU A 62 -13.51 7.03 5.08
N LYS A 63 -14.02 6.04 4.33
CA LYS A 63 -15.38 5.51 4.51
C LYS A 63 -15.55 4.91 5.92
N ILE A 64 -14.59 4.10 6.37
CA ILE A 64 -14.63 3.51 7.72
C ILE A 64 -14.55 4.59 8.80
N LEU A 65 -13.66 5.57 8.65
CA LEU A 65 -13.53 6.68 9.60
C LEU A 65 -14.84 7.47 9.74
N LYS A 66 -15.53 7.79 8.64
CA LYS A 66 -16.83 8.49 8.65
C LYS A 66 -17.95 7.70 9.33
N VAL A 67 -18.03 6.39 9.07
CA VAL A 67 -19.00 5.51 9.76
C VAL A 67 -18.75 5.54 11.26
N GLN A 68 -17.49 5.59 11.65
CA GLN A 68 -17.09 5.50 13.03
C GLN A 68 -17.33 6.78 13.84
N GLU A 69 -17.17 7.96 13.25
CA GLU A 69 -17.51 9.22 13.90
C GLU A 69 -18.96 9.19 14.42
N LYS A 70 -19.89 8.68 13.60
CA LYS A 70 -21.30 8.48 13.98
C LYS A 70 -21.47 7.45 15.10
N ARG A 71 -20.68 6.36 15.09
CA ARG A 71 -20.72 5.34 16.16
C ARG A 71 -20.18 5.85 17.50
N ASN A 72 -19.09 6.63 17.48
CA ASN A 72 -18.51 7.17 18.71
C ASN A 72 -19.48 8.11 19.43
N GLU A 73 -20.26 8.90 18.67
CA GLU A 73 -21.34 9.72 19.23
C GLU A 73 -22.40 8.85 19.93
N PHE A 74 -22.80 7.74 19.30
CA PHE A 74 -23.73 6.77 19.88
C PHE A 74 -23.17 6.14 21.17
N TYR A 75 -21.91 5.68 21.16
CA TYR A 75 -21.30 5.04 22.32
C TYR A 75 -21.16 5.98 23.52
N ARG A 76 -20.94 7.27 23.29
CA ARG A 76 -20.95 8.30 24.34
C ARG A 76 -22.31 8.36 25.05
N ILE A 77 -23.40 8.44 24.29
CA ILE A 77 -24.78 8.50 24.82
C ILE A 77 -25.12 7.21 25.59
N TYR A 78 -24.66 6.07 25.09
CA TYR A 78 -24.95 4.77 25.69
C TYR A 78 -24.14 4.50 26.97
N ARG A 79 -22.87 4.91 27.04
CA ARG A 79 -22.04 4.81 28.25
C ARG A 79 -22.67 5.57 29.43
N ASP A 80 -23.21 6.75 29.17
CA ASP A 80 -23.90 7.56 30.19
C ASP A 80 -25.19 6.88 30.67
N SER A 81 -25.87 6.17 29.76
CA SER A 81 -27.04 5.34 30.06
C SER A 81 -26.67 4.10 30.89
N LEU A 82 -25.61 3.36 30.52
CA LEU A 82 -25.15 2.19 31.27
C LEU A 82 -24.70 2.53 32.70
N ASN A 83 -24.12 3.71 32.92
CA ASN A 83 -23.78 4.18 34.26
C ASN A 83 -25.03 4.51 35.11
N LYS A 84 -26.17 4.86 34.48
CA LYS A 84 -27.47 5.08 35.14
C LYS A 84 -28.27 3.79 35.35
N PHE A 85 -28.13 2.80 34.46
CA PHE A 85 -28.85 1.52 34.51
C PHE A 85 -28.03 0.42 35.21
N GLN A 86 -27.80 0.55 36.52
CA GLN A 86 -27.20 -0.54 37.32
C GLN A 86 -28.12 -1.76 37.53
N SER A 87 -29.40 -1.71 37.14
CA SER A 87 -30.43 -2.66 37.62
C SER A 87 -31.14 -3.52 36.56
N LYS A 88 -30.89 -3.35 35.25
CA LYS A 88 -31.46 -4.25 34.22
C LYS A 88 -30.36 -5.12 33.63
N LYS A 89 -30.54 -6.45 33.68
CA LYS A 89 -29.74 -7.45 32.95
C LYS A 89 -29.78 -7.09 31.46
N LEU A 90 -28.80 -6.32 31.03
CA LEU A 90 -28.68 -5.87 29.65
C LEU A 90 -27.92 -6.95 28.90
N SER A 91 -28.55 -7.51 27.86
CA SER A 91 -27.93 -8.56 27.05
C SER A 91 -26.99 -7.92 26.02
N PHE A 92 -25.88 -8.59 25.68
CA PHE A 92 -25.00 -8.18 24.58
C PHE A 92 -25.76 -8.00 23.26
N ALA A 93 -26.81 -8.81 23.02
CA ALA A 93 -27.68 -8.70 21.85
C ALA A 93 -28.49 -7.39 21.78
N GLN A 94 -28.58 -6.64 22.89
CA GLN A 94 -29.24 -5.33 22.97
C GLN A 94 -28.24 -4.17 22.84
N LEU A 95 -26.94 -4.47 22.79
CA LEU A 95 -25.92 -3.49 22.45
C LEU A 95 -25.91 -3.32 20.93
N PRO A 96 -25.95 -2.10 20.41
CA PRO A 96 -25.77 -1.83 18.98
C PRO A 96 -24.28 -1.90 18.64
N PHE A 97 -23.74 -3.09 18.82
CA PHE A 97 -22.42 -3.46 18.37
C PHE A 97 -22.58 -4.13 17.01
N GLU A 98 -22.43 -3.34 15.94
CA GLU A 98 -22.46 -3.83 14.55
C GLU A 98 -21.14 -4.50 14.13
N GLY A 99 -20.28 -4.85 15.10
CA GLY A 99 -18.95 -5.38 14.84
C GLY A 99 -17.87 -4.31 14.70
N ILE A 100 -16.71 -4.75 14.22
CA ILE A 100 -15.58 -3.88 13.86
C ILE A 100 -15.55 -3.82 12.33
N ASN A 101 -15.79 -2.61 11.80
CA ASN A 101 -15.76 -2.37 10.37
C ASN A 101 -14.31 -2.21 9.92
N VAL A 102 -13.91 -3.00 8.93
CA VAL A 102 -12.53 -3.08 8.46
C VAL A 102 -12.45 -2.63 7.01
N PRO A 103 -11.56 -1.68 6.66
CA PRO A 103 -11.47 -1.23 5.28
C PRO A 103 -10.96 -2.38 4.40
N SER A 104 -11.52 -2.48 3.20
CA SER A 104 -11.09 -3.46 2.22
C SER A 104 -9.95 -2.88 1.38
N ILE A 105 -8.72 -3.03 1.85
CA ILE A 105 -7.53 -2.52 1.17
C ILE A 105 -6.88 -3.59 0.28
N SER A 106 -6.30 -3.19 -0.85
CA SER A 106 -5.59 -4.05 -1.80
C SER A 106 -4.08 -3.82 -1.75
N ARG A 107 -3.32 -4.87 -2.05
CA ARG A 107 -1.85 -4.84 -2.25
C ARG A 107 -1.42 -5.36 -3.62
N THR A 108 -2.38 -5.71 -4.47
CA THR A 108 -2.19 -6.39 -5.75
C THR A 108 -1.24 -5.64 -6.67
N ALA A 109 -1.39 -4.32 -6.80
CA ALA A 109 -0.56 -3.53 -7.71
C ALA A 109 0.90 -3.49 -7.24
N TRP A 110 1.10 -3.35 -5.93
CA TRP A 110 2.43 -3.39 -5.32
C TRP A 110 3.10 -4.75 -5.39
N ASP A 111 2.38 -5.82 -5.08
CA ASP A 111 2.90 -7.18 -5.15
C ASP A 111 3.28 -7.56 -6.58
N ALA A 112 2.48 -7.14 -7.56
CA ALA A 112 2.80 -7.30 -8.98
C ALA A 112 4.04 -6.50 -9.39
N ALA A 113 4.19 -5.27 -8.91
CA ALA A 113 5.38 -4.45 -9.17
C ALA A 113 6.65 -5.07 -8.58
N ASN A 114 6.59 -5.58 -7.33
CA ASN A 114 7.70 -6.27 -6.69
C ASN A 114 8.08 -7.56 -7.43
N THR A 115 7.08 -8.39 -7.75
CA THR A 115 7.30 -9.69 -8.43
C THR A 115 7.88 -9.50 -9.83
N SER A 116 7.47 -8.44 -10.54
CA SER A 116 7.98 -8.12 -11.87
C SER A 116 9.36 -7.44 -11.88
N GLY A 117 9.90 -7.09 -10.71
CA GLY A 117 11.19 -6.41 -10.56
C GLY A 117 11.16 -4.92 -10.91
N VAL A 118 9.99 -4.37 -11.27
CA VAL A 118 9.82 -2.97 -11.70
C VAL A 118 10.09 -1.98 -10.56
N THR A 119 10.10 -2.45 -9.31
CA THR A 119 10.40 -1.60 -8.14
C THR A 119 11.82 -1.03 -8.13
N SER A 120 12.76 -1.59 -8.90
CA SER A 120 14.13 -1.04 -9.04
C SER A 120 14.18 0.34 -9.70
N ASP A 121 13.15 0.68 -10.48
CA ASP A 121 13.09 1.92 -11.26
C ASP A 121 12.49 3.08 -10.44
N PHE A 122 11.98 2.82 -9.24
CA PHE A 122 11.52 3.86 -8.33
C PHE A 122 12.70 4.62 -7.72
N SER A 123 12.49 5.91 -7.47
CA SER A 123 13.45 6.66 -6.63
C SER A 123 13.51 6.03 -5.24
N PHE A 124 14.68 6.09 -4.59
CA PHE A 124 14.86 5.55 -3.24
C PHE A 124 13.82 6.08 -2.24
N GLU A 125 13.52 7.38 -2.32
CA GLU A 125 12.52 8.02 -1.47
C GLU A 125 11.09 7.50 -1.73
N GLU A 126 10.71 7.36 -3.00
CA GLU A 126 9.39 6.83 -3.36
C GLU A 126 9.25 5.37 -2.91
N LEU A 127 10.30 4.57 -3.11
CA LEU A 127 10.34 3.17 -2.70
C LEU A 127 10.23 3.02 -1.17
N GLN A 128 10.94 3.86 -0.40
CA GLN A 128 10.86 3.87 1.06
C GLN A 128 9.44 4.19 1.54
N MET A 129 8.79 5.20 0.94
CA MET A 129 7.42 5.58 1.30
C MET A 129 6.40 4.49 0.96
N LEU A 130 6.50 3.89 -0.22
CA LEU A 130 5.65 2.77 -0.62
C LEU A 130 5.82 1.59 0.33
N THR A 131 7.07 1.20 0.61
CA THR A 131 7.37 0.09 1.51
C THR A 131 6.75 0.32 2.89
N ALA A 132 6.95 1.50 3.48
CA ALA A 132 6.36 1.85 4.78
C ALA A 132 4.83 1.80 4.76
N ILE A 133 4.20 2.29 3.69
CA ILE A 133 2.74 2.21 3.51
C ILE A 133 2.27 0.75 3.52
N TYR A 134 2.91 -0.11 2.73
CA TYR A 134 2.48 -1.50 2.60
C TYR A 134 2.83 -2.36 3.83
N GLU A 135 3.87 -2.02 4.59
CA GLU A 135 4.14 -2.60 5.92
C GLU A 135 3.03 -2.24 6.93
N MET A 136 2.55 -0.98 6.92
CA MET A 136 1.42 -0.61 7.77
C MET A 136 0.14 -1.39 7.39
N GLN A 137 -0.05 -1.72 6.11
CA GLN A 137 -1.18 -2.56 5.68
C GLN A 137 -1.07 -4.00 6.21
N GLU A 138 0.14 -4.57 6.26
CA GLU A 138 0.36 -5.91 6.88
C GLU A 138 -0.03 -5.90 8.35
N ILE A 139 0.41 -4.88 9.09
CA ILE A 139 0.05 -4.71 10.48
C ILE A 139 -1.48 -4.57 10.63
N LEU A 140 -2.16 -3.86 9.71
CA LEU A 140 -3.61 -3.75 9.71
C LEU A 140 -4.29 -5.12 9.60
N ASP A 141 -3.82 -5.96 8.68
CA ASP A 141 -4.36 -7.30 8.46
C ASP A 141 -4.17 -8.20 9.68
N ASP A 142 -3.05 -8.07 10.40
CA ASP A 142 -2.81 -8.84 11.61
C ASP A 142 -3.65 -8.34 12.79
N VAL A 143 -3.79 -7.02 12.95
CA VAL A 143 -4.70 -6.43 13.93
C VAL A 143 -6.15 -6.88 13.66
N LYS A 144 -6.58 -6.90 12.39
CA LYS A 144 -7.89 -7.41 11.98
C LYS A 144 -8.11 -8.85 12.43
N LYS A 145 -7.15 -9.75 12.18
CA LYS A 145 -7.26 -11.17 12.58
C LYS A 145 -7.38 -11.31 14.10
N GLN A 146 -6.57 -10.58 14.87
CA GLN A 146 -6.61 -10.60 16.33
C GLN A 146 -7.93 -10.08 16.88
N ILE A 147 -8.43 -8.98 16.33
CA ILE A 147 -9.73 -8.41 16.68
C ILE A 147 -10.85 -9.44 16.47
N ILE A 148 -10.91 -10.06 15.28
CA ILE A 148 -11.93 -11.07 14.95
C ILE A 148 -11.81 -12.23 15.96
N SER A 149 -10.61 -12.76 16.19
CA SER A 149 -10.40 -13.86 17.13
C SER A 149 -10.86 -13.52 18.55
N ASN A 150 -10.61 -12.29 19.02
CA ASN A 150 -10.99 -11.85 20.36
C ASN A 150 -12.50 -11.65 20.50
N VAL A 151 -13.14 -11.03 19.50
CA VAL A 151 -14.60 -10.79 19.49
C VAL A 151 -15.38 -12.11 19.49
N TYR A 152 -14.94 -13.10 18.71
CA TYR A 152 -15.65 -14.38 18.56
C TYR A 152 -15.20 -15.46 19.56
N SER A 153 -14.30 -15.15 20.48
CA SER A 153 -13.96 -16.06 21.58
C SER A 153 -15.09 -16.07 22.64
N ASN A 154 -15.44 -17.25 23.15
CA ASN A 154 -16.60 -17.50 24.05
C ASN A 154 -16.63 -16.64 25.33
N SER A 155 -15.54 -15.95 25.70
CA SER A 155 -15.44 -15.13 26.92
C SER A 155 -16.21 -13.80 26.90
N MET A 156 -16.75 -13.36 25.75
CA MET A 156 -17.49 -12.09 25.65
C MET A 156 -18.97 -12.15 26.05
N TYR A 157 -19.55 -13.35 26.20
CA TYR A 157 -21.00 -13.51 26.36
C TYR A 157 -21.48 -13.66 27.82
N SER A 158 -20.61 -13.45 28.82
CA SER A 158 -21.02 -13.55 30.23
C SER A 158 -21.63 -12.22 30.76
N PRO A 159 -22.78 -12.26 31.47
CA PRO A 159 -23.40 -11.06 32.03
C PRO A 159 -22.54 -10.29 33.05
N GLU A 160 -21.73 -10.97 33.86
CA GLU A 160 -20.83 -10.32 34.83
C GLU A 160 -19.65 -9.56 34.16
N SER A 161 -19.32 -9.87 32.91
CA SER A 161 -18.22 -9.24 32.16
C SER A 161 -18.65 -8.14 31.19
N LEU A 162 -19.95 -7.92 30.97
CA LEU A 162 -20.46 -7.07 29.88
C LEU A 162 -19.86 -5.64 29.85
N LYS A 163 -19.76 -4.98 31.02
CA LYS A 163 -19.17 -3.63 31.13
C LYS A 163 -17.67 -3.63 30.83
N ALA A 164 -16.94 -4.65 31.31
CA ALA A 164 -15.51 -4.80 31.04
C ALA A 164 -15.27 -5.11 29.57
N THR A 165 -16.03 -6.05 28.99
CA THR A 165 -16.02 -6.40 27.57
C THR A 165 -16.31 -5.20 26.69
N PHE A 166 -17.35 -4.43 27.00
CA PHE A 166 -17.71 -3.21 26.26
C PHE A 166 -16.59 -2.15 26.30
N ASN A 167 -16.00 -1.90 27.48
CA ASN A 167 -14.89 -0.95 27.61
C ASN A 167 -13.65 -1.40 26.82
N SER A 168 -13.32 -2.69 26.86
CA SER A 168 -12.21 -3.27 26.09
C SER A 168 -12.45 -3.14 24.58
N LEU A 169 -13.66 -3.45 24.10
CA LEU A 169 -14.02 -3.28 22.69
C LEU A 169 -13.95 -1.83 22.24
N ASN A 170 -14.43 -0.88 23.06
CA ASN A 170 -14.32 0.54 22.75
C ASN A 170 -12.87 1.01 22.66
N ARG A 171 -12.01 0.57 23.59
CA ARG A 171 -10.58 0.91 23.56
C ARG A 171 -9.89 0.36 22.32
N LEU A 172 -10.06 -0.93 22.06
CA LEU A 172 -9.51 -1.59 20.86
C LEU A 172 -9.97 -0.89 19.57
N ASN A 173 -11.25 -0.51 19.52
CA ASN A 173 -11.80 0.20 18.39
C ASN A 173 -11.20 1.60 18.24
N THR A 174 -10.96 2.35 19.32
CA THR A 174 -10.25 3.65 19.24
C THR A 174 -8.84 3.51 18.68
N ASP A 175 -8.03 2.60 19.26
CA ASP A 175 -6.64 2.40 18.85
C ASP A 175 -6.57 1.97 17.36
N TYR A 176 -7.48 1.09 16.95
CA TYR A 176 -7.63 0.65 15.57
C TYR A 176 -7.94 1.78 14.59
N LEU A 177 -8.75 2.76 14.98
CA LEU A 177 -9.11 3.88 14.11
C LEU A 177 -7.98 4.89 13.97
N ASP A 178 -7.23 5.13 15.05
CA ASP A 178 -6.07 5.99 14.98
C ASP A 178 -5.00 5.36 14.08
N PHE A 179 -4.89 4.04 14.07
CA PHE A 179 -4.09 3.31 13.09
C PHE A 179 -4.59 3.48 11.64
N ILE A 180 -5.91 3.35 11.39
CA ILE A 180 -6.50 3.63 10.06
C ILE A 180 -6.23 5.08 9.63
N LYS A 181 -6.36 6.06 10.53
CA LYS A 181 -6.02 7.47 10.23
C LYS A 181 -4.56 7.61 9.86
N GLY A 182 -3.65 6.93 10.57
CA GLY A 182 -2.22 6.90 10.26
C GLY A 182 -1.95 6.42 8.84
N ILE A 183 -2.54 5.28 8.46
CA ILE A 183 -2.45 4.73 7.10
C ILE A 183 -3.03 5.71 6.07
N SER A 184 -4.23 6.25 6.33
CA SER A 184 -4.88 7.20 5.44
C SER A 184 -4.05 8.47 5.22
N ASN A 185 -3.37 8.94 6.26
CA ASN A 185 -2.44 10.07 6.18
C ASN A 185 -1.20 9.71 5.36
N ALA A 186 -0.63 8.52 5.54
CA ALA A 186 0.49 8.05 4.73
C ALA A 186 0.13 7.98 3.24
N TYR A 187 -1.07 7.48 2.90
CA TYR A 187 -1.59 7.53 1.53
C TYR A 187 -1.69 8.96 1.00
N ASN A 188 -2.23 9.90 1.78
CA ASN A 188 -2.30 11.31 1.39
C ASN A 188 -0.92 11.90 1.13
N THR A 189 0.04 11.67 2.03
CA THR A 189 1.41 12.15 1.88
C THR A 189 2.06 11.62 0.61
N TYR A 190 1.88 10.33 0.30
CA TYR A 190 2.37 9.74 -0.95
C TYR A 190 1.71 10.38 -2.19
N LEU A 191 0.39 10.47 -2.20
CA LEU A 191 -0.36 11.00 -3.35
C LEU A 191 0.00 12.46 -3.64
N ASN A 192 0.08 13.31 -2.62
CA ASN A 192 0.46 14.71 -2.77
C ASN A 192 1.87 14.87 -3.36
N LYS A 193 2.76 13.92 -3.08
CA LYS A 193 4.16 13.98 -3.52
C LYS A 193 4.38 13.37 -4.90
N PHE A 194 3.70 12.28 -5.23
CA PHE A 194 4.01 11.45 -6.39
C PHE A 194 2.85 11.27 -7.39
N SER A 195 1.63 11.74 -7.09
CA SER A 195 0.47 11.67 -8.01
C SER A 195 0.11 13.00 -8.68
N GLU A 196 0.62 14.15 -8.22
CA GLU A 196 0.22 15.49 -8.72
C GLU A 196 1.23 16.13 -9.71
N LYS A 197 1.96 15.31 -10.49
CA LYS A 197 2.74 15.79 -11.64
C LYS A 197 2.27 15.16 -12.93
#